data_AF-A0A9D5L464-F1
#
_entry.id   AF-A0A9D5L464-F1
#
_cell.length_a   1.000
_cell.length_b   1.000
_cell.length_c   1.000
_cell.angle_alpha   90.00
_cell.angle_beta   90.00
_cell.angle_gamma   90.00
#
_symmetry.space_group_name_H-M   'P 1'
#
loop_
_entity.id
_entity.type
_entity.pdbx_description
1 polymer ?
#
loop_
_entity_poly.entity_id
_entity_poly.type
_entity_poly.pdbx_seq_one_letter_code
_entity_poly.pdbx_strand_id
1 'polypeptide(L)'
;MAFFGKLKSVFGFSGEEYEIEENELGQRDATVTPLAQRRHRELLTAGEPASSEPANTPAAALPEQDVPAEPVKTNCPEAIFTKVVEIFNQSLPEFLRESVDPDKQARYIHDALDSSMQSYIEQLDRDADARIRAKLENDRTSLRQEIETLREKAKKIEESSTEWQEQKLSAERQKRALSERVHDLEKQIDAFNAEKEQYELENRSLVNKLRAVSIQDTDLEALRSDNETLRKELKDLKETGTTTATPAVDQRNLKELNALKDKVEELTAQKENIVRERTMMANDIIVLKKKCEISDAMINDLNHKASAAKLALAEKEKQYDDLQSRYDILAADASDSRNAELAQKLTEALALIETRNKELDAAKENIEGAHAELQRVNAELHNESVKVQQLTDDIRSAKEDAAKGSDSTAGEIASRDAEIARLNEELSAAKAELNEAREEVNESRASLEAFEESLVKIDEINETRQNRIAELQQQIKDAEEKLSDATKELADSMDELTRKDNEIASLKAAIQNNMQLQAASEALLREEIERLRKSPETTTRTKRKRAAKISSIDESLDDTNWLVSTPPEGTNARPGGMSDSEFGYQEPHHRDEPNNPAQMSLW
;
A
#
# COMPACT_ATOMS: atom_id res chain seq x y z
N MET A 1 0.30 -2.94 -40.13
CA MET A 1 1.38 -2.01 -39.69
C MET A 1 0.89 -0.58 -39.37
N ALA A 2 -0.11 0.00 -40.04
CA ALA A 2 -0.50 1.42 -39.83
C ALA A 2 -1.34 1.73 -38.56
N PHE A 3 -1.92 0.73 -37.90
CA PHE A 3 -2.77 0.94 -36.72
C PHE A 3 -1.95 1.22 -35.45
N PHE A 4 -0.80 0.56 -35.29
CA PHE A 4 0.08 0.73 -34.13
C PHE A 4 0.80 2.09 -34.08
N GLY A 5 1.03 2.73 -35.24
CA GLY A 5 1.64 4.06 -35.30
C GLY A 5 0.74 5.17 -34.75
N LYS A 6 -0.58 5.07 -34.99
CA LYS A 6 -1.55 6.05 -34.48
C LYS A 6 -1.78 5.90 -32.98
N LEU A 7 -1.74 4.68 -32.47
CA LEU A 7 -1.89 4.43 -31.03
C LEU A 7 -0.69 4.97 -30.23
N LYS A 8 0.55 4.82 -30.74
CA LYS A 8 1.74 5.37 -30.07
C LYS A 8 1.81 6.90 -30.06
N SER A 9 1.29 7.56 -31.10
CA SER A 9 1.20 9.03 -31.17
C SER A 9 0.19 9.60 -30.16
N VAL A 10 -0.93 8.90 -29.93
CA VAL A 10 -1.96 9.32 -28.95
C VAL A 10 -1.49 9.13 -27.51
N PHE A 11 -0.60 8.16 -27.25
CA PHE A 11 0.01 7.93 -25.93
C PHE A 11 1.31 8.70 -25.70
N GLY A 12 1.72 9.62 -26.60
CA GLY A 12 2.87 10.49 -26.37
C GLY A 12 4.24 9.80 -26.42
N PHE A 13 4.33 8.61 -27.04
CA PHE A 13 5.58 7.85 -27.19
C PHE A 13 6.24 8.02 -28.57
N SER A 14 5.95 9.10 -29.29
CA SER A 14 6.72 9.44 -30.49
C SER A 14 8.11 9.91 -30.06
N GLY A 15 9.09 9.02 -30.19
CA GLY A 15 10.51 9.30 -29.96
C GLY A 15 11.10 10.16 -31.06
N GLU A 16 10.70 11.43 -31.11
CA GLU A 16 11.51 12.49 -31.71
C GLU A 16 12.22 13.21 -30.55
N GLU A 17 13.53 12.98 -30.46
CA GLU A 17 14.43 13.79 -29.62
C GLU A 17 14.32 15.25 -30.05
N TYR A 18 13.64 16.05 -29.24
CA TYR A 18 13.80 17.49 -29.23
C TYR A 18 14.41 17.86 -27.88
N GLU A 19 15.65 18.34 -27.92
CA GLU A 19 16.28 19.08 -26.83
C GLU A 19 15.41 20.31 -26.53
N ILE A 20 14.67 20.28 -25.42
CA ILE A 20 13.89 21.42 -24.95
C ILE A 20 14.82 22.28 -24.08
N GLU A 21 15.24 23.42 -24.62
CA GLU A 21 15.91 24.48 -23.86
C GLU A 21 15.04 24.92 -22.67
N GLU A 22 15.65 24.95 -21.49
CA GLU A 22 15.05 25.16 -20.16
C GLU A 22 14.33 26.51 -19.96
N ASN A 23 14.38 27.42 -20.94
CA ASN A 23 13.96 28.82 -20.78
C ASN A 23 12.53 29.16 -21.23
N GLU A 24 11.75 28.22 -21.80
CA GLU A 24 10.35 28.49 -22.19
C GLU A 24 9.30 28.03 -21.16
N LEU A 25 9.70 27.40 -20.05
CA LEU A 25 8.78 26.84 -19.05
C LEU A 25 8.18 27.89 -18.08
N GLY A 26 8.57 29.15 -18.19
CA GLY A 26 8.12 30.23 -17.29
C GLY A 26 6.85 30.99 -17.73
N GLN A 27 6.33 30.78 -18.94
CA GLN A 27 5.24 31.61 -19.49
C GLN A 27 3.94 30.86 -19.85
N ARG A 28 3.86 29.55 -19.61
CA ARG A 28 2.62 28.80 -19.76
C ARG A 28 1.91 28.71 -18.41
N ASP A 29 1.01 29.67 -18.19
CA ASP A 29 0.05 29.65 -17.08
C ASP A 29 -0.77 28.35 -17.14
N ALA A 30 -0.50 27.44 -16.20
CA ALA A 30 -1.12 26.12 -16.09
C ALA A 30 -2.35 26.13 -15.18
N THR A 31 -3.10 27.23 -15.14
CA THR A 31 -4.43 27.24 -14.53
C THR A 31 -5.49 26.86 -15.57
N VAL A 32 -6.02 25.65 -15.43
CA VAL A 32 -7.14 25.14 -16.21
C VAL A 32 -8.36 26.00 -15.90
N THR A 33 -8.77 26.85 -16.84
CA THR A 33 -10.05 27.55 -16.76
C THR A 33 -11.17 26.53 -17.00
N PRO A 34 -12.12 26.37 -16.07
CA PRO A 34 -13.20 25.39 -16.22
C PRO A 34 -14.04 25.70 -17.47
N LEU A 35 -14.47 24.65 -18.20
CA LEU A 35 -15.15 24.73 -19.50
C LEU A 35 -16.35 25.70 -19.52
N ALA A 36 -17.04 25.89 -18.39
CA ALA A 36 -18.16 26.81 -18.25
C ALA A 36 -17.76 28.27 -18.55
N GLN A 37 -16.54 28.67 -18.17
CA GLN A 37 -16.02 30.01 -18.37
C GLN A 37 -15.54 30.24 -19.81
N ARG A 38 -15.11 29.18 -20.49
CA ARG A 38 -14.74 29.20 -21.92
C ARG A 38 -15.96 29.38 -22.82
N ARG A 39 -17.05 28.65 -22.53
CA ARG A 39 -18.35 28.84 -23.20
C ARG A 39 -18.89 30.25 -23.01
N HIS A 40 -18.77 30.81 -21.80
CA HIS A 40 -19.21 32.18 -21.54
C HIS A 40 -18.36 33.23 -22.28
N ARG A 41 -17.06 32.97 -22.48
CA ARG A 41 -16.15 33.85 -23.21
C ARG A 41 -16.36 33.80 -24.72
N GLU A 42 -16.65 32.61 -25.27
CA GLU A 42 -17.01 32.41 -26.69
C GLU A 42 -18.33 33.11 -27.05
N LEU A 43 -19.31 33.12 -26.14
CA LEU A 43 -20.57 33.85 -26.32
C LEU A 43 -20.41 35.38 -26.29
N LEU A 44 -19.37 35.89 -25.63
CA LEU A 44 -19.08 37.34 -25.54
C LEU A 44 -18.22 37.86 -26.71
N THR A 45 -17.57 36.97 -27.48
CA THR A 45 -16.68 37.34 -28.60
C THR A 45 -17.29 37.10 -29.98
N ALA A 46 -18.50 36.53 -30.07
CA ALA A 46 -19.22 36.28 -31.32
C ALA A 46 -20.12 37.46 -31.75
N GLY A 47 -19.58 38.67 -31.76
CA GLY A 47 -20.32 39.87 -32.11
C GLY A 47 -19.52 40.87 -32.94
N GLU A 48 -19.13 40.52 -34.18
CA GLU A 48 -19.04 41.44 -35.32
C GLU A 48 -18.74 40.68 -36.64
N PRO A 49 -19.29 41.11 -37.80
CA PRO A 49 -19.37 40.26 -39.00
C PRO A 49 -18.32 40.61 -40.07
N ALA A 50 -17.81 39.61 -40.79
CA ALA A 50 -17.13 39.82 -42.08
C ALA A 50 -17.23 38.58 -42.99
N SER A 51 -18.16 38.69 -43.94
CA SER A 51 -18.16 38.20 -45.33
C SER A 51 -17.12 37.17 -45.81
N SER A 52 -17.59 36.01 -46.28
CA SER A 52 -17.44 35.54 -47.68
C SER A 52 -18.16 34.19 -47.91
N GLU A 53 -18.90 34.11 -49.01
CA GLU A 53 -19.65 32.97 -49.52
C GLU A 53 -18.74 31.90 -50.23
N PRO A 54 -19.26 30.88 -50.95
CA PRO A 54 -19.80 29.63 -50.42
C PRO A 54 -19.20 28.38 -51.13
N ALA A 55 -19.24 27.19 -50.52
CA ALA A 55 -19.02 25.94 -51.25
C ALA A 55 -19.73 24.74 -50.58
N ASN A 56 -21.02 24.65 -50.83
CA ASN A 56 -21.73 23.47 -51.36
C ASN A 56 -21.23 22.05 -50.98
N THR A 57 -21.89 21.39 -50.01
CA THR A 57 -22.59 20.08 -50.14
C THR A 57 -23.28 19.72 -48.81
N PRO A 58 -24.35 18.89 -48.80
CA PRO A 58 -25.53 19.14 -47.99
C PRO A 58 -25.46 18.45 -46.64
N ALA A 59 -25.81 19.20 -45.60
CA ALA A 59 -26.17 18.66 -44.30
C ALA A 59 -27.43 17.79 -44.45
N ALA A 60 -27.28 16.51 -44.13
CA ALA A 60 -28.40 15.63 -43.84
C ALA A 60 -29.08 16.13 -42.56
N ALA A 61 -30.11 16.97 -42.74
CA ALA A 61 -31.06 17.30 -41.71
C ALA A 61 -31.87 16.04 -41.41
N LEU A 62 -31.71 15.51 -40.20
CA LEU A 62 -32.67 14.59 -39.59
C LEU A 62 -33.96 15.38 -39.30
N PRO A 63 -35.11 14.98 -39.85
CA PRO A 63 -36.38 15.31 -39.22
C PRO A 63 -36.66 14.24 -38.17
N GLU A 64 -36.61 14.62 -36.90
CA GLU A 64 -37.35 13.94 -35.85
C GLU A 64 -38.85 14.05 -36.20
N GLN A 65 -39.42 12.93 -36.65
CA GLN A 65 -40.86 12.73 -36.71
C GLN A 65 -41.19 11.49 -35.86
N ASP A 66 -41.49 11.75 -34.58
CA ASP A 66 -42.38 10.89 -33.79
C ASP A 66 -43.77 10.97 -34.42
N VAL A 67 -44.05 10.07 -35.36
CA VAL A 67 -45.41 9.73 -35.76
C VAL A 67 -45.56 8.25 -35.44
N PRO A 68 -46.55 7.83 -34.60
CA PRO A 68 -46.87 6.43 -34.44
C PRO A 68 -47.34 5.91 -35.79
N ALA A 69 -46.47 5.23 -36.51
CA ALA A 69 -46.85 4.48 -37.69
C ALA A 69 -47.79 3.37 -37.22
N GLU A 70 -49.09 3.56 -37.42
CA GLU A 70 -50.03 2.45 -37.38
C GLU A 70 -49.49 1.34 -38.29
N PRO A 71 -49.50 0.08 -37.84
CA PRO A 71 -49.03 -1.01 -38.67
C PRO A 71 -49.93 -1.07 -39.90
N VAL A 72 -49.35 -0.71 -41.04
CA VAL A 72 -49.93 -1.02 -42.34
C VAL A 72 -50.00 -2.54 -42.40
N LYS A 73 -51.16 -3.09 -42.04
CA LYS A 73 -51.49 -4.49 -42.28
C LYS A 73 -51.39 -4.69 -43.78
N THR A 74 -50.25 -5.21 -44.20
CA THR A 74 -50.05 -5.60 -45.59
C THR A 74 -51.08 -6.69 -45.87
N ASN A 75 -51.86 -6.53 -46.94
CA ASN A 75 -52.90 -7.47 -47.41
C ASN A 75 -52.27 -8.77 -47.95
N CYS A 76 -51.37 -9.40 -47.20
CA CYS A 76 -50.76 -10.68 -47.49
C CYS A 76 -51.80 -11.82 -47.68
N PRO A 77 -52.91 -11.88 -46.93
CA PRO A 77 -53.91 -12.94 -47.10
C PRO A 77 -54.54 -12.90 -48.50
N GLU A 78 -54.89 -11.72 -48.99
CA GLU A 78 -55.69 -11.52 -50.20
C GLU A 78 -54.90 -11.86 -51.49
N ALA A 79 -53.60 -11.61 -51.49
CA ALA A 79 -52.70 -11.98 -52.58
C ALA A 79 -52.52 -13.51 -52.70
N ILE A 80 -52.46 -14.22 -51.56
CA ILE A 80 -52.35 -15.68 -51.52
C ILE A 80 -53.64 -16.33 -52.02
N PHE A 81 -54.80 -15.84 -51.58
CA PHE A 81 -56.10 -16.35 -52.00
C PHE A 81 -56.36 -16.16 -53.50
N THR A 82 -55.98 -15.02 -54.06
CA THR A 82 -56.12 -14.76 -55.50
C THR A 82 -55.33 -15.79 -56.33
N LYS A 83 -54.14 -16.19 -55.87
CA LYS A 83 -53.32 -17.21 -56.54
C LYS A 83 -53.88 -18.63 -56.40
N VAL A 84 -54.47 -18.96 -55.25
CA VAL A 84 -55.14 -20.26 -55.06
C VAL A 84 -56.35 -20.41 -55.98
N VAL A 85 -57.16 -19.36 -56.13
CA VAL A 85 -58.31 -19.34 -57.04
C VAL A 85 -57.85 -19.47 -58.50
N GLU A 86 -56.75 -18.82 -58.88
CA GLU A 86 -56.16 -18.93 -60.22
C GLU A 86 -55.70 -20.36 -60.55
N ILE A 87 -54.99 -21.02 -59.63
CA ILE A 87 -54.54 -22.41 -59.79
C ILE A 87 -55.72 -23.37 -59.88
N PHE A 88 -56.75 -23.16 -59.03
CA PHE A 88 -57.94 -24.01 -59.04
C PHE A 88 -58.69 -23.89 -60.37
N ASN A 89 -58.82 -22.68 -60.91
CA ASN A 89 -59.47 -22.44 -62.21
C ASN A 89 -58.67 -22.96 -63.40
N GLN A 90 -57.34 -23.03 -63.30
CA GLN A 90 -56.47 -23.69 -64.30
C GLN A 90 -56.60 -25.22 -64.27
N SER A 91 -56.91 -25.79 -63.10
CA SER A 91 -57.01 -27.24 -62.91
C SER A 91 -58.37 -27.85 -63.31
N LEU A 92 -59.38 -27.02 -63.62
CA LEU A 92 -60.72 -27.48 -63.97
C LEU A 92 -60.88 -27.71 -65.49
N PRO A 93 -61.63 -28.75 -65.91
CA PRO A 93 -62.02 -28.94 -67.32
C PRO A 93 -62.75 -27.73 -67.91
N GLU A 94 -62.57 -27.48 -69.21
CA GLU A 94 -63.08 -26.29 -69.91
C GLU A 94 -64.59 -26.03 -69.71
N PHE A 95 -65.40 -27.10 -69.65
CA PHE A 95 -66.84 -26.97 -69.46
C PHE A 95 -67.25 -26.56 -68.04
N LEU A 96 -66.44 -26.85 -67.02
CA LEU A 96 -66.70 -26.44 -65.64
C LEU A 96 -66.19 -25.03 -65.37
N ARG A 97 -65.08 -24.65 -66.03
CA ARG A 97 -64.51 -23.30 -65.95
C ARG A 97 -65.48 -22.20 -66.40
N GLU A 98 -66.32 -22.47 -67.41
CA GLU A 98 -67.36 -21.53 -67.85
C GLU A 98 -68.59 -21.46 -66.93
N SER A 99 -68.81 -22.49 -66.11
CA SER A 99 -70.00 -22.62 -65.25
C SER A 99 -69.79 -22.19 -63.79
N VAL A 100 -68.53 -21.92 -63.40
CA VAL A 100 -68.15 -21.59 -62.03
C VAL A 100 -67.89 -20.09 -61.92
N ASP A 101 -68.60 -19.46 -60.99
CA ASP A 101 -68.46 -18.04 -60.67
C ASP A 101 -67.22 -17.84 -59.77
N PRO A 102 -66.12 -17.25 -60.29
CA PRO A 102 -64.84 -17.18 -59.60
C PRO A 102 -64.93 -16.37 -58.30
N ASP A 103 -65.80 -15.36 -58.24
CA ASP A 103 -65.96 -14.52 -57.06
C ASP A 103 -66.69 -15.25 -55.93
N LYS A 104 -67.65 -16.13 -56.26
CA LYS A 104 -68.33 -16.97 -55.26
C LYS A 104 -67.43 -18.08 -54.76
N GLN A 105 -66.63 -18.67 -55.64
CA GLN A 105 -65.64 -19.69 -55.26
C GLN A 105 -64.54 -19.08 -54.38
N ALA A 106 -64.05 -17.89 -54.70
CA ALA A 106 -63.10 -17.15 -53.88
C ALA A 106 -63.66 -16.86 -52.49
N ARG A 107 -64.92 -16.40 -52.38
CA ARG A 107 -65.58 -16.17 -51.08
C ARG A 107 -65.76 -17.44 -50.27
N TYR A 108 -66.13 -18.56 -50.90
CA TYR A 108 -66.31 -19.82 -50.19
C TYR A 108 -64.98 -20.41 -49.69
N ILE A 109 -63.92 -20.33 -50.50
CA ILE A 109 -62.57 -20.76 -50.11
C ILE A 109 -62.02 -19.82 -49.03
N HIS A 110 -62.28 -18.51 -49.14
CA HIS A 110 -61.92 -17.53 -48.13
C HIS A 110 -62.59 -17.88 -46.79
N ASP A 111 -63.92 -18.01 -46.72
CA ASP A 111 -64.66 -18.32 -45.49
C ASP A 111 -64.30 -19.68 -44.88
N ALA A 112 -64.00 -20.69 -45.71
CA ALA A 112 -63.64 -22.03 -45.24
C ALA A 112 -62.21 -22.14 -44.70
N LEU A 113 -61.25 -21.39 -45.28
CA LEU A 113 -59.87 -21.32 -44.77
C LEU A 113 -59.66 -20.22 -43.72
N ASP A 114 -60.59 -19.26 -43.61
CA ASP A 114 -60.41 -18.04 -42.83
C ASP A 114 -60.09 -18.33 -41.37
N SER A 115 -60.89 -19.16 -40.67
CA SER A 115 -60.72 -19.27 -39.21
C SER A 115 -59.42 -19.96 -38.79
N SER A 116 -58.98 -21.00 -39.51
CA SER A 116 -57.74 -21.70 -39.19
C SER A 116 -56.50 -20.92 -39.58
N MET A 117 -56.56 -20.23 -40.73
CA MET A 117 -55.43 -19.44 -41.22
C MET A 117 -55.32 -18.11 -40.48
N GLN A 118 -56.43 -17.43 -40.18
CA GLN A 118 -56.43 -16.25 -39.32
C GLN A 118 -55.91 -16.59 -37.93
N SER A 119 -56.33 -17.72 -37.33
CA SER A 119 -55.79 -18.16 -36.04
C SER A 119 -54.29 -18.40 -36.08
N TYR A 120 -53.76 -18.96 -37.17
CA TYR A 120 -52.33 -19.18 -37.37
C TYR A 120 -51.56 -17.87 -37.60
N ILE A 121 -52.09 -16.95 -38.40
CA ILE A 121 -51.49 -15.61 -38.62
C ILE A 121 -51.50 -14.81 -37.31
N GLU A 122 -52.59 -14.84 -36.56
CA GLU A 122 -52.66 -14.21 -35.23
C GLU A 122 -51.70 -14.83 -34.23
N GLN A 123 -51.46 -16.15 -34.31
CA GLN A 123 -50.42 -16.82 -33.52
C GLN A 123 -49.03 -16.37 -33.97
N LEU A 124 -48.77 -16.28 -35.28
CA LEU A 124 -47.50 -15.84 -35.84
C LEU A 124 -47.19 -14.38 -35.47
N ASP A 125 -48.20 -13.50 -35.52
CA ASP A 125 -48.09 -12.10 -35.10
C ASP A 125 -47.83 -12.00 -33.59
N ARG A 126 -48.53 -12.81 -32.78
CA ARG A 126 -48.28 -12.89 -31.32
C ARG A 126 -46.86 -13.38 -31.01
N ASP A 127 -46.38 -14.38 -31.75
CA ASP A 127 -45.03 -14.91 -31.60
C ASP A 127 -43.97 -13.89 -32.08
N ALA A 128 -44.24 -13.16 -33.16
CA ALA A 128 -43.38 -12.08 -33.65
C ALA A 128 -43.28 -10.93 -32.65
N ASP A 129 -44.42 -10.49 -32.11
CA ASP A 129 -44.50 -9.50 -31.03
C ASP A 129 -43.75 -9.95 -29.78
N ALA A 130 -43.93 -11.22 -29.37
CA ALA A 130 -43.25 -11.78 -28.21
C ALA A 130 -41.72 -11.78 -28.41
N ARG A 131 -41.23 -12.14 -29.60
CA ARG A 131 -39.79 -12.10 -29.93
C ARG A 131 -39.23 -10.68 -29.93
N ILE A 132 -39.97 -9.72 -30.50
CA ILE A 132 -39.56 -8.32 -30.53
C ILE A 132 -39.52 -7.76 -29.10
N ARG A 133 -40.54 -8.02 -28.29
CA ARG A 133 -40.58 -7.59 -26.88
C ARG A 133 -39.43 -8.21 -26.09
N ALA A 134 -39.18 -9.50 -26.23
CA ALA A 134 -38.07 -10.17 -25.56
C ALA A 134 -36.71 -9.56 -25.96
N LYS A 135 -36.51 -9.27 -27.25
CA LYS A 135 -35.29 -8.59 -27.72
C LYS A 135 -35.16 -7.19 -27.12
N LEU A 136 -36.23 -6.40 -27.14
CA LEU A 136 -36.23 -5.05 -26.57
C LEU A 136 -36.01 -5.04 -25.05
N GLU A 137 -36.56 -6.02 -24.32
CA GLU A 137 -36.34 -6.18 -22.88
C GLU A 137 -34.89 -6.57 -22.59
N ASN A 138 -34.33 -7.49 -23.38
CA ASN A 138 -32.91 -7.87 -23.30
C ASN A 138 -31.99 -6.68 -23.61
N ASP A 139 -32.28 -5.91 -24.67
CA ASP A 139 -31.50 -4.71 -25.02
C ASP A 139 -31.62 -3.64 -23.92
N ARG A 140 -32.81 -3.44 -23.34
CA ARG A 140 -33.02 -2.50 -22.23
C ARG A 140 -32.29 -2.94 -20.96
N THR A 141 -32.28 -4.22 -20.64
CA THR A 141 -31.56 -4.75 -19.47
C THR A 141 -30.05 -4.67 -19.68
N SER A 142 -29.54 -4.99 -20.87
CA SER A 142 -28.14 -4.83 -21.26
C SER A 142 -27.68 -3.37 -21.15
N LEU A 143 -28.44 -2.43 -21.72
CA LEU A 143 -28.12 -0.99 -21.63
C LEU A 143 -28.17 -0.48 -20.19
N ARG A 144 -29.10 -0.96 -19.37
CA ARG A 144 -29.16 -0.61 -17.93
C ARG A 144 -27.92 -1.10 -17.19
N GLN A 145 -27.47 -2.32 -17.45
CA GLN A 145 -26.23 -2.85 -16.87
C GLN A 145 -25.03 -2.03 -17.33
N GLU A 146 -24.93 -1.70 -18.61
CA GLU A 146 -23.84 -0.86 -19.12
C GLU A 146 -23.84 0.53 -18.46
N ILE A 147 -25.00 1.19 -18.36
CA ILE A 147 -25.14 2.47 -17.64
C ILE A 147 -24.69 2.34 -16.19
N GLU A 148 -25.05 1.26 -15.50
CA GLU A 148 -24.65 1.06 -14.10
C GLU A 148 -23.14 0.85 -13.98
N THR A 149 -22.53 0.05 -14.86
CA THR A 149 -21.07 -0.11 -14.88
C THR A 149 -20.35 1.21 -15.19
N LEU A 150 -20.91 2.06 -16.06
CA LEU A 150 -20.36 3.38 -16.36
C LEU A 150 -20.49 4.32 -15.16
N ARG A 151 -21.59 4.26 -14.41
CA ARG A 151 -21.75 5.02 -13.15
C ARG A 151 -20.77 4.58 -12.08
N GLU A 152 -20.56 3.27 -11.91
CA GLU A 152 -19.56 2.75 -10.97
C GLU A 152 -18.14 3.19 -11.37
N LYS A 153 -17.81 3.15 -12.67
CA LYS A 153 -16.53 3.66 -13.18
C LYS A 153 -16.39 5.16 -12.93
N ALA A 154 -17.43 5.95 -13.17
CA ALA A 154 -17.43 7.38 -12.90
C ALA A 154 -17.23 7.67 -11.40
N LYS A 155 -17.94 6.94 -10.52
CA LYS A 155 -17.79 7.05 -9.08
C LYS A 155 -16.37 6.71 -8.61
N LYS A 156 -15.78 5.63 -9.12
CA LYS A 156 -14.38 5.26 -8.82
C LYS A 156 -13.39 6.32 -9.27
N ILE A 157 -13.63 6.94 -10.43
CA ILE A 157 -12.80 8.06 -10.92
C ILE A 157 -12.94 9.27 -9.99
N GLU A 158 -14.17 9.61 -9.55
CA GLU A 158 -14.41 10.69 -8.59
C GLU A 158 -13.72 10.43 -7.24
N GLU A 159 -13.88 9.23 -6.68
CA GLU A 159 -13.20 8.81 -5.45
C GLU A 159 -11.67 8.93 -5.60
N SER A 160 -11.09 8.38 -6.67
CA SER A 160 -9.65 8.51 -6.94
C SER A 160 -9.20 9.96 -7.12
N SER A 161 -10.02 10.82 -7.72
CA SER A 161 -9.75 12.25 -7.88
C SER A 161 -9.71 12.96 -6.53
N THR A 162 -10.64 12.63 -5.63
CA THR A 162 -10.63 13.17 -4.26
C THR A 162 -9.42 12.70 -3.47
N GLU A 163 -9.04 11.43 -3.56
CA GLU A 163 -7.83 10.88 -2.95
C GLU A 163 -6.57 11.60 -3.47
N TRP A 164 -6.47 11.80 -4.78
CA TRP A 164 -5.36 12.57 -5.38
C TRP A 164 -5.30 14.01 -4.88
N GLN A 165 -6.44 14.68 -4.73
CA GLN A 165 -6.50 16.05 -4.19
C GLN A 165 -6.08 16.10 -2.71
N GLU A 166 -6.51 15.13 -1.89
CA GLU A 166 -6.09 15.04 -0.49
C GLU A 166 -4.60 14.75 -0.36
N GLN A 167 -4.06 13.83 -1.15
CA GLN A 167 -2.62 13.55 -1.21
C GLN A 167 -1.83 14.80 -1.62
N LYS A 168 -2.31 15.54 -2.64
CA LYS A 168 -1.70 16.81 -3.05
C LYS A 168 -1.71 17.84 -1.92
N LEU A 169 -2.84 18.02 -1.23
CA LEU A 169 -2.94 18.95 -0.10
C LEU A 169 -2.04 18.52 1.07
N SER A 170 -1.92 17.21 1.33
CA SER A 170 -1.00 16.66 2.33
C SER A 170 0.45 16.96 1.97
N ALA A 171 0.86 16.69 0.74
CA ALA A 171 2.19 17.00 0.22
C ALA A 171 2.47 18.51 0.27
N GLU A 172 1.49 19.36 -0.06
CA GLU A 172 1.61 20.81 0.06
C GLU A 172 1.74 21.29 1.51
N ARG A 173 1.04 20.66 2.46
CA ARG A 173 1.19 20.93 3.89
C ARG A 173 2.58 20.53 4.38
N GLN A 174 3.07 19.35 3.96
CA GLN A 174 4.43 18.88 4.27
C GLN A 174 5.48 19.82 3.68
N LYS A 175 5.32 20.25 2.42
CA LYS A 175 6.21 21.22 1.79
C LYS A 175 6.23 22.54 2.57
N ARG A 176 5.07 23.07 2.98
CA ARG A 176 5.01 24.29 3.80
C ARG A 176 5.71 24.10 5.15
N ALA A 177 5.44 23.00 5.86
CA ALA A 177 6.08 22.73 7.15
C ALA A 177 7.62 22.57 7.02
N LEU A 178 8.10 21.93 5.96
CA LEU A 178 9.53 21.82 5.67
C LEU A 178 10.14 23.18 5.31
N SER A 179 9.45 23.99 4.49
CA SER A 179 9.90 25.34 4.17
C SER A 179 9.94 26.25 5.39
N GLU A 180 8.96 26.16 6.30
CA GLU A 180 8.99 26.87 7.59
C GLU A 180 10.16 26.43 8.46
N ARG A 181 10.42 25.11 8.55
CA ARG A 181 11.60 24.59 9.27
C ARG A 181 12.91 25.06 8.66
N VAL A 182 13.02 25.10 7.32
CA VAL A 182 14.20 25.64 6.63
C VAL A 182 14.36 27.11 6.99
N HIS A 183 13.29 27.90 6.96
CA HIS A 183 13.34 29.31 7.32
C HIS A 183 13.74 29.55 8.79
N ASP A 184 13.25 28.71 9.71
CA ASP A 184 13.66 28.75 11.12
C ASP A 184 15.15 28.41 11.29
N LEU A 185 15.66 27.42 10.54
CA LEU A 185 17.07 27.05 10.54
C LEU A 185 17.94 28.14 9.92
N GLU A 186 17.52 28.75 8.82
CA GLU A 186 18.18 29.92 8.22
C GLU A 186 18.27 31.05 9.24
N LYS A 187 17.18 31.37 9.94
CA LYS A 187 17.16 32.39 10.99
C LYS A 187 18.08 32.05 12.17
N GLN A 188 18.19 30.77 12.56
CA GLN A 188 19.14 30.34 13.58
C GLN A 188 20.59 30.50 13.10
N ILE A 189 20.87 30.15 11.84
CA ILE A 189 22.19 30.36 11.23
C ILE A 189 22.55 31.84 11.22
N ASP A 190 21.62 32.72 10.84
CA ASP A 190 21.83 34.17 10.86
C ASP A 190 22.11 34.68 12.28
N ALA A 191 21.37 34.18 13.28
CA ALA A 191 21.60 34.51 14.68
C ALA A 191 23.00 34.06 15.17
N PHE A 192 23.41 32.83 14.82
CA PHE A 192 24.74 32.33 15.15
C PHE A 192 25.85 33.10 14.43
N ASN A 193 25.63 33.49 13.18
CA ASN A 193 26.59 34.33 12.45
C ASN A 193 26.72 35.71 13.11
N ALA A 194 25.62 36.33 13.52
CA ALA A 194 25.66 37.59 14.26
C ALA A 194 26.37 37.45 15.62
N GLU A 195 26.12 36.37 16.35
CA GLU A 195 26.81 36.08 17.62
C GLU A 195 28.32 35.87 17.40
N LYS A 196 28.69 35.14 16.35
CA LYS A 196 30.09 34.95 15.95
C LYS A 196 30.76 36.28 15.60
N GLU A 197 30.13 37.12 14.78
CA GLU A 197 30.63 38.46 14.46
C GLU A 197 30.80 39.32 15.71
N GLN A 198 29.86 39.24 16.65
CA GLN A 198 29.97 39.92 17.94
C GLN A 198 31.18 39.42 18.74
N TYR A 199 31.37 38.11 18.88
CA TYR A 199 32.54 37.55 19.56
C TYR A 199 33.86 37.93 18.88
N GLU A 200 33.90 38.00 17.55
CA GLU A 200 35.07 38.48 16.82
C GLU A 200 35.39 39.94 17.13
N LEU A 201 34.37 40.79 17.24
CA LEU A 201 34.54 42.20 17.64
C LEU A 201 34.97 42.33 19.09
N GLU A 202 34.40 41.54 20.01
CA GLU A 202 34.80 41.50 21.41
C GLU A 202 36.25 41.03 21.58
N ASN A 203 36.64 39.97 20.87
CA ASN A 203 38.03 39.48 20.86
C ASN A 203 38.99 40.53 20.31
N ARG A 204 38.67 41.19 19.19
CA ARG A 204 39.48 42.29 18.66
C ARG A 204 39.60 43.45 19.67
N SER A 205 38.51 43.79 20.35
CA SER A 205 38.48 44.82 21.40
C SER A 205 39.32 44.45 22.62
N LEU A 206 39.21 43.21 23.11
CA LEU A 206 40.02 42.69 24.22
C LEU A 206 41.51 42.65 23.86
N VAL A 207 41.87 42.22 22.66
CA VAL A 207 43.26 42.25 22.18
C VAL A 207 43.78 43.70 22.14
N ASN A 208 42.98 44.66 21.68
CA ASN A 208 43.38 46.07 21.69
C ASN A 208 43.55 46.61 23.12
N LYS A 209 42.66 46.24 24.05
CA LYS A 209 42.80 46.59 25.48
C LYS A 209 44.06 45.96 26.09
N LEU A 210 44.33 44.68 25.82
CA LEU A 210 45.55 44.01 26.27
C LEU A 210 46.79 44.73 25.74
N ARG A 211 46.82 45.09 24.45
CA ARG A 211 47.92 45.90 23.90
C ARG A 211 48.08 47.24 24.60
N ALA A 212 46.98 47.93 24.91
CA ALA A 212 47.01 49.20 25.63
C ALA A 212 47.53 49.04 27.07
N VAL A 213 47.10 47.98 27.78
CA VAL A 213 47.60 47.65 29.13
C VAL A 213 49.08 47.28 29.07
N SER A 214 49.53 46.50 28.08
CA SER A 214 50.95 46.19 27.92
C SER A 214 51.80 47.46 27.72
N ILE A 215 51.29 48.47 27.00
CA ILE A 215 51.96 49.78 26.89
C ILE A 215 51.97 50.51 28.24
N GLN A 216 50.85 50.51 28.97
CA GLN A 216 50.79 51.09 30.32
C GLN A 216 51.72 50.39 31.31
N ASP A 217 51.86 49.07 31.23
CA ASP A 217 52.80 48.30 32.05
C ASP A 217 54.24 48.72 31.75
N THR A 218 54.60 48.94 30.47
CA THR A 218 55.92 49.49 30.13
C THR A 218 56.13 50.90 30.70
N ASP A 219 55.10 51.75 30.68
CA ASP A 219 55.16 53.09 31.28
C ASP A 219 55.26 53.02 32.82
N LEU A 220 54.54 52.09 33.46
CA LEU A 220 54.60 51.85 34.90
C LEU A 220 55.94 51.27 35.33
N GLU A 221 56.56 50.39 34.53
CA GLU A 221 57.92 49.91 34.75
C GLU A 221 58.94 51.05 34.67
N ALA A 222 58.79 51.95 33.70
CA ALA A 222 59.60 53.16 33.62
C ALA A 222 59.42 54.04 34.87
N LEU A 223 58.18 54.32 35.27
CA LEU A 223 57.88 55.09 36.49
C LEU A 223 58.33 54.41 37.79
N ARG A 224 58.33 53.07 37.83
CA ARG A 224 58.88 52.29 38.96
C ARG A 224 60.39 52.43 39.03
N SER A 225 61.07 52.39 37.89
CA SER A 225 62.51 52.62 37.82
C SER A 225 62.88 54.02 38.32
N ASP A 226 62.10 55.04 37.92
CA ASP A 226 62.25 56.43 38.39
C ASP A 226 61.90 56.59 39.88
N ASN A 227 60.88 55.88 40.39
CA ASN A 227 60.60 55.87 41.82
C ASN A 227 61.71 55.19 42.62
N GLU A 228 62.36 54.18 42.06
CA GLU A 228 63.45 53.49 42.73
C GLU A 228 64.71 54.36 42.80
N THR A 229 65.00 55.15 41.76
CA THR A 229 66.06 56.16 41.80
C THR A 229 65.74 57.25 42.81
N LEU A 230 64.54 57.83 42.78
CA LEU A 230 64.09 58.82 43.77
C LEU A 230 64.07 58.27 45.21
N ARG A 231 63.77 56.99 45.41
CA ARG A 231 63.83 56.36 46.73
C ARG A 231 65.25 56.15 47.22
N LYS A 232 66.20 55.87 46.33
CA LYS A 232 67.63 55.84 46.68
C LYS A 232 68.05 57.23 47.16
N GLU A 233 67.67 58.28 46.43
CA GLU A 233 67.90 59.67 46.83
C GLU A 233 67.21 60.05 48.17
N LEU A 234 65.95 59.64 48.38
CA LEU A 234 65.24 59.87 49.64
C LEU A 234 65.80 59.05 50.79
N LYS A 235 66.36 57.86 50.54
CA LYS A 235 67.03 57.06 51.56
C LYS A 235 68.32 57.74 52.00
N ASP A 236 69.10 58.24 51.05
CA ASP A 236 70.29 59.03 51.32
C ASP A 236 69.93 60.30 52.12
N LEU A 237 68.78 60.93 51.84
CA LEU A 237 68.25 62.05 52.62
C LEU A 237 67.69 61.64 53.99
N LYS A 238 67.05 60.48 54.13
CA LYS A 238 66.41 60.02 55.38
C LYS A 238 67.42 59.46 56.39
N GLU A 239 68.55 58.92 55.92
CA GLU A 239 69.68 58.59 56.78
C GLU A 239 70.21 59.83 57.54
N THR A 240 69.92 61.06 57.08
CA THR A 240 70.23 62.31 57.79
C THR A 240 69.15 62.79 58.79
N GLY A 241 67.97 62.16 58.84
CA GLY A 241 66.83 62.64 59.61
C GLY A 241 66.10 61.52 60.34
N THR A 242 66.70 60.97 61.40
CA THR A 242 66.01 60.05 62.30
C THR A 242 65.99 60.61 63.72
N THR A 243 64.80 60.71 64.32
CA THR A 243 64.44 60.08 65.61
C THR A 243 63.10 60.61 66.14
N THR A 244 62.52 59.81 67.07
CA THR A 244 61.29 60.01 67.87
C THR A 244 60.02 59.44 67.21
N ALA A 245 59.50 58.24 67.51
CA ALA A 245 59.32 57.42 68.72
C ALA A 245 58.07 57.77 69.57
N THR A 246 57.17 56.77 69.65
CA THR A 246 56.17 56.43 70.71
C THR A 246 54.85 57.24 70.74
N PRO A 247 53.71 56.68 71.23
CA PRO A 247 53.60 55.69 72.32
C PRO A 247 52.66 54.48 72.13
N ALA A 248 52.86 53.49 73.01
CA ALA A 248 52.43 52.10 72.90
C ALA A 248 51.11 51.76 73.62
N VAL A 249 50.28 52.74 73.97
CA VAL A 249 49.04 52.52 74.75
C VAL A 249 47.78 52.42 73.87
N ASP A 250 47.84 52.89 72.62
CA ASP A 250 46.76 52.66 71.63
C ASP A 250 46.78 51.25 71.01
N GLN A 251 47.90 50.52 71.08
CA GLN A 251 48.05 49.24 70.40
C GLN A 251 47.15 48.12 70.93
N ARG A 252 46.76 48.11 72.21
CA ARG A 252 45.89 47.04 72.74
C ARG A 252 44.44 47.23 72.33
N ASN A 253 43.89 48.42 72.53
CA ASN A 253 42.53 48.75 72.11
C ASN A 253 42.40 48.69 70.58
N LEU A 254 43.44 49.07 69.83
CA LEU A 254 43.49 48.92 68.38
C LEU A 254 43.51 47.44 67.94
N LYS A 255 44.22 46.56 68.66
CA LYS A 255 44.21 45.12 68.39
C LYS A 255 42.85 44.49 68.65
N GLU A 256 42.19 44.85 69.75
CA GLU A 256 40.84 44.35 70.06
C GLU A 256 39.80 44.89 69.06
N LEU A 257 39.88 46.17 68.70
CA LEU A 257 39.03 46.78 67.68
C LEU A 257 39.22 46.12 66.31
N ASN A 258 40.47 45.83 65.92
CA ASN A 258 40.77 45.11 64.68
C ASN A 258 40.24 43.67 64.73
N ALA A 259 40.38 42.96 65.85
CA ALA A 259 39.84 41.60 65.98
C ALA A 259 38.30 41.56 65.90
N LEU A 260 37.60 42.54 66.51
CA LEU A 260 36.16 42.68 66.34
C LEU A 260 35.79 43.05 64.90
N LYS A 261 36.58 43.91 64.24
CA LYS A 261 36.36 44.29 62.84
C LYS A 261 36.52 43.09 61.90
N ASP A 262 37.57 42.29 62.07
CA ASP A 262 37.80 41.05 61.32
C ASP A 262 36.64 40.08 61.51
N LYS A 263 36.09 39.97 62.72
CA LYS A 263 34.92 39.13 62.99
C LYS A 263 33.65 39.66 62.34
N VAL A 264 33.46 40.99 62.31
CA VAL A 264 32.34 41.61 61.58
C VAL A 264 32.49 41.38 60.09
N GLU A 265 33.70 41.55 59.53
CA GLU A 265 34.00 41.29 58.13
C GLU A 265 33.74 39.80 57.76
N GLU A 266 34.17 38.86 58.60
CA GLU A 266 33.90 37.43 58.44
C GLU A 266 32.38 37.13 58.49
N LEU A 267 31.65 37.69 59.45
CA LEU A 267 30.20 37.52 59.56
C LEU A 267 29.45 38.16 58.38
N THR A 268 29.94 39.30 57.86
CA THR A 268 29.37 39.90 56.64
C THR A 268 29.60 39.03 55.42
N ALA A 269 30.80 38.44 55.27
CA ALA A 269 31.11 37.52 54.18
C ALA A 269 30.24 36.25 54.26
N GLN A 270 30.05 35.69 55.46
CA GLN A 270 29.14 34.56 55.68
C GLN A 270 27.69 34.91 55.35
N LYS A 271 27.20 36.08 55.77
CA LYS A 271 25.85 36.56 55.44
C LYS A 271 25.68 36.70 53.93
N GLU A 272 26.66 37.27 53.23
CA GLU A 272 26.61 37.37 51.78
C GLU A 272 26.60 36.00 51.11
N ASN A 273 27.37 35.03 51.61
CA ASN A 273 27.36 33.67 51.08
C ASN A 273 25.98 33.01 51.23
N ILE A 274 25.38 33.08 52.42
CA ILE A 274 24.02 32.57 52.67
C ILE A 274 22.98 33.28 51.79
N VAL A 275 23.14 34.59 51.54
CA VAL A 275 22.27 35.33 50.63
C VAL A 275 22.41 34.83 49.18
N ARG A 276 23.64 34.60 48.70
CA ARG A 276 23.88 34.02 47.36
C ARG A 276 23.24 32.64 47.25
N GLU A 277 23.47 31.75 48.21
CA GLU A 277 22.86 30.41 48.24
C GLU A 277 21.34 30.49 48.24
N ARG A 278 20.74 31.38 49.05
CA ARG A 278 19.30 31.61 49.06
C ARG A 278 18.78 32.08 47.70
N THR A 279 19.50 32.98 47.01
CA THR A 279 19.10 33.44 45.67
C THR A 279 19.20 32.34 44.61
N MET A 280 20.22 31.48 44.69
CA MET A 280 20.34 30.32 43.81
C MET A 280 19.17 29.34 44.04
N MET A 281 18.90 28.97 45.29
CA MET A 281 17.77 28.09 45.61
C MET A 281 16.42 28.69 45.20
N ALA A 282 16.24 30.01 45.34
CA ALA A 282 15.02 30.68 44.89
C ALA A 282 14.85 30.58 43.36
N ASN A 283 15.93 30.74 42.59
CA ASN A 283 15.91 30.55 41.15
C ASN A 283 15.63 29.09 40.76
N ASP A 284 16.26 28.13 41.44
CA ASP A 284 16.03 26.70 41.20
C ASP A 284 14.57 26.31 41.47
N ILE A 285 13.96 26.85 42.54
CA ILE A 285 12.53 26.66 42.83
C ILE A 285 11.66 27.20 41.70
N ILE A 286 11.98 28.38 41.13
CA ILE A 286 11.22 28.95 40.01
C ILE A 286 11.35 28.06 38.77
N VAL A 287 12.54 27.57 38.46
CA VAL A 287 12.78 26.66 37.33
C VAL A 287 12.02 25.34 37.52
N LEU A 288 12.09 24.75 38.72
CA LEU A 288 11.36 23.53 39.04
C LEU A 288 9.84 23.73 38.95
N LYS A 289 9.30 24.86 39.41
CA LYS A 289 7.87 25.19 39.25
C LYS A 289 7.46 25.25 37.78
N LYS A 290 8.22 25.95 36.94
CA LYS A 290 7.97 25.99 35.49
C LYS A 290 8.05 24.60 34.86
N LYS A 291 9.01 23.77 35.29
CA LYS A 291 9.12 22.37 34.83
C LYS A 291 7.90 21.55 35.22
N CYS A 292 7.38 21.70 36.44
CA CYS A 292 6.14 21.05 36.88
C CYS A 292 4.94 21.52 36.07
N GLU A 293 4.79 22.83 35.84
CA GLU A 293 3.69 23.38 35.01
C GLU A 293 3.72 22.82 33.57
N ILE A 294 4.91 22.72 32.97
CA ILE A 294 5.08 22.11 31.64
C ILE A 294 4.77 20.61 31.69
N SER A 295 5.23 19.90 32.73
CA SER A 295 4.93 18.49 32.91
C SER A 295 3.43 18.23 33.05
N ASP A 296 2.72 19.07 33.81
CA ASP A 296 1.27 18.95 34.00
C ASP A 296 0.51 19.23 32.69
N ALA A 297 0.95 20.23 31.92
CA ALA A 297 0.40 20.49 30.58
C ALA A 297 0.62 19.30 29.62
N MET A 298 1.83 18.72 29.62
CA MET A 298 2.14 17.54 28.81
C MET A 298 1.31 16.32 29.23
N ILE A 299 1.12 16.09 30.53
CA ILE A 299 0.29 14.99 31.04
C ILE A 299 -1.17 15.18 30.60
N ASN A 300 -1.70 16.41 30.65
CA ASN A 300 -3.05 16.69 30.17
C ASN A 300 -3.19 16.48 28.66
N ASP A 301 -2.24 16.92 27.85
CA ASP A 301 -2.23 16.68 26.41
C ASP A 301 -2.13 15.18 26.07
N LEU A 302 -1.28 14.44 26.80
CA LEU A 302 -1.17 13.00 26.64
C LEU A 302 -2.47 12.29 27.03
N ASN A 303 -3.13 12.72 28.11
CA ASN A 303 -4.43 12.19 28.51
C ASN A 303 -5.52 12.49 27.49
N HIS A 304 -5.55 13.71 26.92
CA HIS A 304 -6.47 14.05 25.84
C HIS A 304 -6.22 13.22 24.58
N LYS A 305 -4.96 13.05 24.17
CA LYS A 305 -4.57 12.18 23.05
C LYS A 305 -4.95 10.72 23.30
N ALA A 306 -4.72 10.21 24.51
CA ALA A 306 -5.12 8.85 24.89
C ALA A 306 -6.64 8.66 24.86
N SER A 307 -7.41 9.65 25.34
CA SER A 307 -8.87 9.63 25.27
C SER A 307 -9.38 9.69 23.83
N ALA A 308 -8.78 10.54 22.98
CA ALA A 308 -9.13 10.64 21.57
C ALA A 308 -8.82 9.33 20.82
N ALA A 309 -7.66 8.73 21.09
CA ALA A 309 -7.28 7.44 20.52
C ALA A 309 -8.23 6.31 20.93
N LYS A 310 -8.65 6.27 22.21
CA LYS A 310 -9.66 5.31 22.69
C LYS A 310 -11.00 5.47 21.99
N LEU A 311 -11.44 6.71 21.78
CA LEU A 311 -12.71 6.99 21.10
C LEU A 311 -12.64 6.58 19.62
N ALA A 312 -11.53 6.89 18.94
CA ALA A 312 -11.29 6.45 17.56
C ALA A 312 -11.24 4.92 17.43
N LEU A 313 -10.64 4.22 18.40
CA LEU A 313 -10.61 2.76 18.42
C LEU A 313 -12.01 2.16 18.59
N ALA A 314 -12.81 2.70 19.52
CA ALA A 314 -14.21 2.28 19.71
C ALA A 314 -15.08 2.53 18.47
N GLU A 315 -14.86 3.64 17.75
CA GLU A 315 -15.53 3.89 16.46
C GLU A 315 -15.13 2.87 15.39
N LYS A 316 -13.85 2.47 15.35
CA LYS A 316 -13.36 1.45 14.42
C LYS A 316 -13.88 0.05 14.74
N GLU A 317 -13.96 -0.31 16.02
CA GLU A 317 -14.60 -1.56 16.48
C GLU A 317 -16.07 -1.59 16.04
N LYS A 318 -16.82 -0.51 16.27
CA LYS A 318 -18.21 -0.42 15.81
C LYS A 318 -18.35 -0.53 14.29
N GLN A 319 -17.43 0.07 13.52
CA GLN A 319 -17.39 -0.07 12.07
C GLN A 319 -17.12 -1.51 11.64
N TYR A 320 -16.20 -2.21 12.32
CA TYR A 320 -15.91 -3.62 12.06
C TYR A 320 -17.13 -4.50 12.36
N ASP A 321 -17.80 -4.28 13.49
CA ASP A 321 -19.00 -5.05 13.86
C ASP A 321 -20.15 -4.85 12.87
N ASP A 322 -20.39 -3.62 12.38
CA ASP A 322 -21.38 -3.35 11.33
C ASP A 322 -21.00 -4.03 10.01
N LEU A 323 -19.71 -3.99 9.63
CA LEU A 323 -19.23 -4.64 8.41
C LEU A 323 -19.34 -6.17 8.50
N GLN A 324 -19.04 -6.74 9.66
CA GLN A 324 -19.18 -8.16 9.93
C GLN A 324 -20.64 -8.59 9.87
N SER A 325 -21.55 -7.83 10.49
CA SER A 325 -22.99 -8.11 10.41
C SER A 325 -23.50 -8.04 8.97
N ARG A 326 -23.03 -7.08 8.16
CA ARG A 326 -23.39 -7.00 6.74
C ARG A 326 -22.82 -8.17 5.95
N TYR A 327 -21.59 -8.59 6.23
CA TYR A 327 -20.98 -9.75 5.60
C TYR A 327 -21.78 -11.03 5.92
N ASP A 328 -22.16 -11.23 7.18
CA ASP A 328 -22.93 -12.40 7.61
C ASP A 328 -24.32 -12.44 6.94
N ILE A 329 -25.00 -11.29 6.82
CA ILE A 329 -26.27 -11.18 6.09
C ILE A 329 -26.08 -11.53 4.61
N LEU A 330 -25.06 -10.97 3.96
CA LEU A 330 -24.81 -11.16 2.54
C LEU A 330 -24.34 -12.59 2.22
N ALA A 331 -23.60 -13.21 3.16
CA ALA A 331 -23.21 -14.62 3.08
C ALA A 331 -24.43 -15.55 3.24
N ALA A 332 -25.35 -15.24 4.17
CA ALA A 332 -26.61 -15.97 4.32
C ALA A 332 -27.45 -15.87 3.04
N ASP A 333 -27.69 -14.65 2.54
CA ASP A 333 -28.45 -14.39 1.32
C ASP A 333 -27.84 -15.07 0.08
N ALA A 334 -26.50 -15.05 -0.05
CA ALA A 334 -25.81 -15.72 -1.13
C ALA A 334 -25.95 -17.24 -1.06
N SER A 335 -25.90 -17.83 0.13
CA SER A 335 -26.07 -19.27 0.33
C SER A 335 -27.50 -19.73 0.05
N ASP A 336 -28.51 -18.97 0.50
CA ASP A 336 -29.92 -19.29 0.31
C ASP A 336 -30.34 -19.12 -1.15
N SER A 337 -29.92 -18.03 -1.80
CA SER A 337 -30.17 -17.78 -3.23
C SER A 337 -29.50 -18.83 -4.12
N ARG A 338 -28.23 -19.17 -3.86
CA ARG A 338 -27.49 -20.20 -4.61
C ARG A 338 -28.12 -21.57 -4.45
N ASN A 339 -28.52 -21.94 -3.24
CA ASN A 339 -29.18 -23.22 -2.96
C ASN A 339 -30.57 -23.30 -3.62
N ALA A 340 -31.34 -22.20 -3.60
CA ALA A 340 -32.63 -22.11 -4.26
C ALA A 340 -32.50 -22.24 -5.79
N GLU A 341 -31.52 -21.56 -6.40
CA GLU A 341 -31.26 -21.63 -7.84
C GLU A 341 -30.81 -23.04 -8.28
N LEU A 342 -29.95 -23.69 -7.48
CA LEU A 342 -29.53 -25.07 -7.73
C LEU A 342 -30.69 -26.06 -7.58
N ALA A 343 -31.56 -25.87 -6.60
CA ALA A 343 -32.75 -26.71 -6.42
C ALA A 343 -33.71 -26.58 -7.61
N GLN A 344 -33.93 -25.36 -8.12
CA GLN A 344 -34.77 -25.11 -9.28
C GLN A 344 -34.20 -25.77 -10.55
N LYS A 345 -32.89 -25.62 -10.80
CA LYS A 345 -32.20 -26.27 -11.93
C LYS A 345 -32.27 -27.79 -11.85
N LEU A 346 -32.16 -28.36 -10.64
CA LEU A 346 -32.30 -29.80 -10.44
C LEU A 346 -33.71 -30.28 -10.77
N THR A 347 -34.75 -29.58 -10.31
CA THR A 347 -36.14 -29.92 -10.63
C THR A 347 -36.44 -29.82 -12.13
N GLU A 348 -35.92 -28.80 -12.80
CA GLU A 348 -36.09 -28.63 -14.25
C GLU A 348 -35.35 -29.72 -15.04
N ALA A 349 -34.13 -30.08 -14.64
CA ALA A 349 -33.38 -31.18 -15.23
C ALA A 349 -34.09 -32.54 -15.05
N LEU A 350 -34.67 -32.79 -13.87
CA LEU A 350 -35.45 -34.00 -13.63
C LEU A 350 -36.71 -34.06 -14.51
N ALA A 351 -37.42 -32.94 -14.66
CA ALA A 351 -38.58 -32.86 -15.55
C ALA A 351 -38.20 -33.11 -17.02
N LEU A 352 -37.06 -32.57 -17.48
CA LEU A 352 -36.54 -32.82 -18.83
C LEU A 352 -36.13 -34.29 -19.04
N ILE A 353 -35.52 -34.93 -18.03
CA ILE A 353 -35.19 -36.36 -18.10
C ILE A 353 -36.48 -37.19 -18.21
N GLU A 354 -37.52 -36.84 -17.46
CA GLU A 354 -38.79 -37.55 -17.50
C GLU A 354 -39.50 -37.42 -18.87
N THR A 355 -39.47 -36.24 -19.49
CA THR A 355 -40.02 -36.05 -20.85
C THR A 355 -39.21 -36.81 -21.90
N ARG A 356 -37.88 -36.76 -21.83
CA ARG A 356 -36.99 -37.54 -22.72
C ARG A 356 -37.23 -39.04 -22.59
N ASN A 357 -37.44 -39.56 -21.38
CA ASN A 357 -37.76 -40.97 -21.17
C ASN A 357 -39.09 -41.37 -21.81
N LYS A 358 -40.14 -40.53 -21.68
CA LYS A 358 -41.43 -40.75 -22.35
C LYS A 358 -41.29 -40.75 -23.88
N GLU A 359 -40.50 -39.83 -24.44
CA GLU A 359 -40.19 -39.80 -25.88
C GLU A 359 -39.43 -41.07 -26.31
N LEU A 360 -38.48 -41.54 -25.50
CA LEU A 360 -37.71 -42.77 -25.76
C LEU A 360 -38.60 -44.02 -25.76
N ASP A 361 -39.53 -44.11 -24.82
CA ASP A 361 -40.47 -45.24 -24.75
C ASP A 361 -41.47 -45.23 -25.91
N ALA A 362 -41.97 -44.06 -26.30
CA ALA A 362 -42.80 -43.92 -27.51
C ALA A 362 -42.02 -44.29 -28.79
N ALA A 363 -40.74 -43.91 -28.87
CA ALA A 363 -39.89 -44.29 -30.00
C ALA A 363 -39.63 -45.81 -30.04
N LYS A 364 -39.44 -46.47 -28.90
CA LYS A 364 -39.33 -47.93 -28.81
C LYS A 364 -40.61 -48.60 -29.31
N GLU A 365 -41.78 -48.15 -28.86
CA GLU A 365 -43.08 -48.69 -29.29
C GLU A 365 -43.26 -48.57 -30.81
N ASN A 366 -42.89 -47.42 -31.39
CA ASN A 366 -42.91 -47.22 -32.84
C ASN A 366 -41.95 -48.16 -33.59
N ILE A 367 -40.73 -48.37 -33.07
CA ILE A 367 -39.76 -49.30 -33.66
C ILE A 367 -40.26 -50.74 -33.58
N GLU A 368 -40.84 -51.15 -32.45
CA GLU A 368 -41.43 -52.47 -32.27
C GLU A 368 -42.59 -52.70 -33.25
N GLY A 369 -43.46 -51.70 -33.43
CA GLY A 369 -44.52 -51.70 -34.43
C GLY A 369 -43.99 -51.84 -35.86
N ALA A 370 -43.02 -51.01 -36.24
CA ALA A 370 -42.38 -51.08 -37.55
C ALA A 370 -41.67 -52.42 -37.80
N HIS A 371 -41.04 -53.00 -36.77
CA HIS A 371 -40.41 -54.32 -36.86
C HIS A 371 -41.45 -55.42 -37.07
N ALA A 372 -42.61 -55.36 -36.39
CA ALA A 372 -43.71 -56.30 -36.61
C ALA A 372 -44.28 -56.20 -38.03
N GLU A 373 -44.44 -54.98 -38.56
CA GLU A 373 -44.85 -54.77 -39.96
C GLU A 373 -43.81 -55.30 -40.95
N LEU A 374 -42.53 -55.05 -40.72
CA LEU A 374 -41.44 -55.60 -41.54
C LEU A 374 -41.45 -57.13 -41.53
N GLN A 375 -41.67 -57.76 -40.38
CA GLN A 375 -41.82 -59.23 -40.31
C GLN A 375 -43.02 -59.71 -41.13
N ARG A 376 -44.15 -59.01 -41.07
CA ARG A 376 -45.35 -59.31 -41.85
C ARG A 376 -45.08 -59.21 -43.35
N VAL A 377 -44.48 -58.10 -43.80
CA VAL A 377 -44.12 -57.87 -45.20
C VAL A 377 -43.07 -58.87 -45.68
N ASN A 378 -42.08 -59.22 -44.85
CA ASN A 378 -41.07 -60.21 -45.23
C ASN A 378 -41.67 -61.62 -45.38
N ALA A 379 -42.68 -61.98 -44.57
CA ALA A 379 -43.45 -63.20 -44.77
C ALA A 379 -44.28 -63.17 -46.06
N GLU A 380 -44.92 -62.04 -46.38
CA GLU A 380 -45.63 -61.84 -47.65
C GLU A 380 -44.69 -61.91 -48.85
N LEU A 381 -43.52 -61.26 -48.77
CA LEU A 381 -42.47 -61.28 -49.79
C LEU A 381 -41.92 -62.70 -49.98
N HIS A 382 -41.74 -63.47 -48.90
CA HIS A 382 -41.31 -64.86 -49.00
C HIS A 382 -42.34 -65.71 -49.76
N ASN A 383 -43.63 -65.54 -49.46
CA ASN A 383 -44.71 -66.21 -50.19
C ASN A 383 -44.74 -65.82 -51.68
N GLU A 384 -44.62 -64.52 -51.99
CA GLU A 384 -44.55 -64.06 -53.38
C GLU A 384 -43.24 -64.48 -54.06
N SER A 385 -42.12 -64.59 -53.34
CA SER A 385 -40.86 -65.10 -53.87
C SER A 385 -40.96 -66.58 -54.26
N VAL A 386 -41.62 -67.41 -53.44
CA VAL A 386 -41.92 -68.82 -53.79
C VAL A 386 -42.77 -68.88 -55.06
N LYS A 387 -43.76 -67.99 -55.18
CA LYS A 387 -44.62 -67.91 -56.36
C LYS A 387 -43.87 -67.40 -57.61
N VAL A 388 -43.01 -66.41 -57.46
CA VAL A 388 -42.12 -65.92 -58.53
C VAL A 388 -41.11 -66.98 -58.93
N GLN A 389 -40.55 -67.76 -58.00
CA GLN A 389 -39.69 -68.89 -58.32
C GLN A 389 -40.43 -69.93 -59.15
N GLN A 390 -41.67 -70.26 -58.77
CA GLN A 390 -42.52 -71.15 -59.54
C GLN A 390 -42.82 -70.60 -60.94
N LEU A 391 -43.19 -69.32 -61.06
CA LEU A 391 -43.36 -68.65 -62.35
C LEU A 391 -42.05 -68.53 -63.13
N THR A 392 -40.89 -68.44 -62.46
CA THR A 392 -39.58 -68.36 -63.09
C THR A 392 -39.13 -69.74 -63.59
N ASP A 393 -39.51 -70.83 -62.92
CA ASP A 393 -39.30 -72.18 -63.42
C ASP A 393 -40.21 -72.45 -64.63
N ASP A 394 -41.45 -71.95 -64.60
CA ASP A 394 -42.37 -71.96 -65.75
C ASP A 394 -41.81 -71.10 -66.90
N ILE A 395 -41.33 -69.88 -66.63
CA ILE A 395 -40.70 -69.01 -67.63
C ILE A 395 -39.35 -69.58 -68.08
N ARG A 396 -38.57 -70.27 -67.25
CA ARG A 396 -37.31 -70.90 -67.65
C ARG A 396 -37.60 -72.02 -68.63
N SER A 397 -38.67 -72.79 -68.42
CA SER A 397 -39.17 -73.73 -69.44
C SER A 397 -39.56 -73.00 -70.73
N ALA A 398 -40.26 -71.86 -70.64
CA ALA A 398 -40.65 -71.03 -71.78
C ALA A 398 -39.49 -70.20 -72.40
N LYS A 399 -38.37 -70.01 -71.69
CA LYS A 399 -37.19 -69.25 -72.10
C LYS A 399 -36.14 -70.17 -72.70
N GLU A 400 -36.10 -71.44 -72.31
CA GLU A 400 -35.46 -72.49 -73.10
C GLU A 400 -36.12 -72.58 -74.49
N ASP A 401 -37.42 -72.25 -74.59
CA ASP A 401 -38.12 -72.04 -75.87
C ASP A 401 -37.86 -70.67 -76.54
N ALA A 402 -37.47 -69.62 -75.79
CA ALA A 402 -37.30 -68.24 -76.28
C ALA A 402 -35.85 -67.73 -76.41
N ALA A 403 -34.83 -68.53 -76.05
CA ALA A 403 -33.41 -68.16 -76.13
C ALA A 403 -32.84 -68.16 -77.58
N LYS A 404 -33.58 -67.57 -78.51
CA LYS A 404 -33.11 -67.04 -79.79
C LYS A 404 -33.51 -65.56 -79.86
N GLY A 405 -32.66 -64.65 -79.35
CA GLY A 405 -32.83 -63.23 -79.66
C GLY A 405 -32.19 -62.20 -78.71
N SER A 406 -30.97 -61.76 -79.08
CA SER A 406 -30.38 -60.41 -79.13
C SER A 406 -30.56 -59.31 -78.06
N ASP A 407 -29.40 -58.70 -77.74
CA ASP A 407 -29.02 -57.27 -77.75
C ASP A 407 -29.85 -56.20 -77.00
N SER A 408 -29.28 -55.68 -75.90
CA SER A 408 -29.71 -54.43 -75.23
C SER A 408 -28.59 -53.70 -74.45
N THR A 409 -27.30 -53.91 -74.73
CA THR A 409 -26.21 -53.45 -73.83
C THR A 409 -25.60 -52.07 -74.15
N ALA A 410 -26.07 -51.37 -75.18
CA ALA A 410 -25.43 -50.12 -75.64
C ALA A 410 -25.93 -48.84 -74.92
N GLY A 411 -27.17 -48.82 -74.42
CA GLY A 411 -27.74 -47.65 -73.73
C GLY A 411 -27.27 -47.49 -72.27
N GLU A 412 -26.96 -48.61 -71.60
CA GLU A 412 -26.54 -48.61 -70.20
C GLU A 412 -25.16 -47.98 -70.00
N ILE A 413 -24.25 -48.13 -70.97
CA ILE A 413 -22.89 -47.59 -70.89
C ILE A 413 -22.89 -46.06 -70.88
N ALA A 414 -23.71 -45.43 -71.73
CA ALA A 414 -23.81 -43.98 -71.80
C ALA A 414 -24.37 -43.34 -70.51
N SER A 415 -25.27 -44.03 -69.80
CA SER A 415 -25.77 -43.56 -68.51
C SER A 415 -24.71 -43.64 -67.41
N ARG A 416 -23.84 -44.65 -67.44
CA ARG A 416 -22.76 -44.80 -66.45
C ARG A 416 -21.68 -43.74 -66.61
N ASP A 417 -21.35 -43.36 -67.85
CA ASP A 417 -20.35 -42.31 -68.11
C ASP A 417 -20.82 -40.92 -67.62
N ALA A 418 -22.12 -40.61 -67.74
CA ALA A 418 -22.70 -39.38 -67.20
C ALA A 418 -22.68 -39.35 -65.65
N GLU A 419 -22.89 -40.50 -65.01
CA GLU A 419 -22.84 -40.62 -63.56
C GLU A 419 -21.41 -40.51 -63.01
N ILE A 420 -20.41 -41.05 -63.73
CA ILE A 420 -18.99 -40.88 -63.37
C ILE A 420 -18.57 -39.40 -63.44
N ALA A 421 -19.05 -38.65 -64.43
CA ALA A 421 -18.77 -37.22 -64.53
C ALA A 421 -19.32 -36.44 -63.32
N ARG A 422 -20.56 -36.74 -62.93
CA ARG A 422 -21.21 -36.13 -61.75
C ARG A 422 -20.48 -36.47 -60.45
N LEU A 423 -20.10 -37.74 -60.25
CA LEU A 423 -19.37 -38.17 -59.06
C LEU A 423 -17.98 -37.52 -58.96
N ASN A 424 -17.31 -37.25 -60.09
CA ASN A 424 -16.03 -36.54 -60.10
C ASN A 424 -16.17 -35.06 -59.72
N GLU A 425 -17.27 -34.41 -60.12
CA GLU A 425 -17.55 -33.03 -59.75
C GLU A 425 -17.91 -32.91 -58.26
N GLU A 426 -18.73 -33.82 -57.75
CA GLU A 426 -19.04 -33.94 -56.31
C GLU A 426 -17.76 -34.22 -55.48
N LEU A 427 -16.86 -35.07 -55.98
CA LEU A 427 -15.57 -35.36 -55.33
C LEU A 427 -14.59 -34.17 -55.37
N SER A 428 -14.67 -33.32 -56.39
CA SER A 428 -13.89 -32.07 -56.45
C SER A 428 -14.42 -31.04 -55.46
N ALA A 429 -15.74 -30.89 -55.35
CA ALA A 429 -16.37 -30.01 -54.37
C ALA A 429 -16.03 -30.44 -52.93
N ALA A 430 -16.17 -31.73 -52.62
CA ALA A 430 -15.83 -32.27 -51.30
C ALA A 430 -14.34 -32.08 -50.94
N LYS A 431 -13.43 -32.10 -51.93
CA LYS A 431 -12.01 -31.81 -51.71
C LYS A 431 -11.74 -30.34 -51.42
N ALA A 432 -12.48 -29.42 -52.03
CA ALA A 432 -12.38 -27.99 -51.76
C ALA A 432 -12.84 -27.68 -50.33
N GLU A 433 -14.01 -28.19 -49.93
CA GLU A 433 -14.54 -28.07 -48.57
C GLU A 433 -13.59 -28.68 -47.53
N LEU A 434 -12.97 -29.84 -47.82
CA LEU A 434 -11.97 -30.45 -46.94
C LEU A 434 -10.71 -29.59 -46.77
N ASN A 435 -10.27 -28.88 -47.81
CA ASN A 435 -9.12 -27.99 -47.72
C ASN A 435 -9.45 -26.73 -46.92
N GLU A 436 -10.63 -26.15 -47.12
CA GLU A 436 -11.12 -25.00 -46.35
C GLU A 436 -11.22 -25.34 -44.85
N ALA A 437 -11.86 -26.48 -44.51
CA ALA A 437 -11.91 -26.96 -43.13
C ALA A 437 -10.51 -27.24 -42.54
N ARG A 438 -9.53 -27.64 -43.36
CA ARG A 438 -8.13 -27.81 -42.91
C ARG A 438 -7.45 -26.48 -42.64
N GLU A 439 -7.71 -25.46 -43.45
CA GLU A 439 -7.19 -24.11 -43.22
C GLU A 439 -7.77 -23.52 -41.93
N GLU A 440 -9.09 -23.64 -41.70
CA GLU A 440 -9.73 -23.22 -40.45
C GLU A 440 -9.15 -23.95 -39.21
N VAL A 441 -8.88 -25.25 -39.31
CA VAL A 441 -8.23 -26.03 -38.24
C VAL A 441 -6.79 -25.56 -38.02
N ASN A 442 -6.05 -25.22 -39.07
CA ASN A 442 -4.69 -24.72 -38.94
C ASN A 442 -4.65 -23.31 -38.33
N GLU A 443 -5.59 -22.43 -38.67
CA GLU A 443 -5.75 -21.12 -38.05
C GLU A 443 -6.12 -21.23 -36.57
N SER A 444 -7.02 -22.16 -36.24
CA SER A 444 -7.39 -22.47 -34.86
C SER A 444 -6.19 -23.01 -34.07
N ARG A 445 -5.36 -23.88 -34.68
CA ARG A 445 -4.11 -24.38 -34.08
C ARG A 445 -3.09 -23.28 -33.86
N ALA A 446 -2.88 -22.39 -34.83
CA ALA A 446 -1.97 -21.25 -34.67
C ALA A 446 -2.45 -20.31 -33.56
N SER A 447 -3.77 -20.12 -33.43
CA SER A 447 -4.35 -19.36 -32.32
C SER A 447 -4.13 -20.04 -30.96
N LEU A 448 -4.29 -21.37 -30.90
CA LEU A 448 -4.00 -22.16 -29.70
C LEU A 448 -2.52 -22.10 -29.32
N GLU A 449 -1.59 -22.21 -30.27
CA GLU A 449 -0.16 -22.07 -30.04
C GLU A 449 0.19 -20.69 -29.49
N ALA A 450 -0.41 -19.61 -30.04
CA ALA A 450 -0.25 -18.26 -29.50
C ALA A 450 -0.81 -18.12 -28.06
N PHE A 451 -1.92 -18.80 -27.75
CA PHE A 451 -2.45 -18.86 -26.38
C PHE A 451 -1.51 -19.65 -25.45
N GLU A 452 -0.97 -20.77 -25.89
CA GLU A 452 0.01 -21.56 -25.14
C GLU A 452 1.28 -20.75 -24.83
N GLU A 453 1.83 -20.02 -25.81
CA GLU A 453 2.95 -19.09 -25.57
C GLU A 453 2.60 -17.99 -24.56
N SER A 454 1.36 -17.49 -24.57
CA SER A 454 0.90 -16.50 -23.59
C SER A 454 0.79 -17.07 -22.19
N LEU A 455 0.39 -18.34 -22.06
CA LEU A 455 0.33 -19.06 -20.78
C LEU A 455 1.73 -19.28 -20.21
N VAL A 456 2.70 -19.70 -21.03
CA VAL A 456 4.10 -19.83 -20.61
C VAL A 456 4.65 -18.52 -20.05
N LYS A 457 4.39 -17.38 -20.72
CA LYS A 457 4.78 -16.06 -20.21
C LYS A 457 4.10 -15.71 -18.89
N ILE A 458 2.84 -16.09 -18.71
CA ILE A 458 2.12 -15.89 -17.43
C ILE A 458 2.75 -16.74 -16.33
N ASP A 459 3.14 -17.98 -16.63
CA ASP A 459 3.80 -18.88 -15.68
C ASP A 459 5.19 -18.35 -15.28
N GLU A 460 5.99 -17.84 -16.22
CA GLU A 460 7.26 -17.16 -15.93
C GLU A 460 7.06 -15.93 -15.02
N ILE A 461 6.02 -15.12 -15.29
CA ILE A 461 5.67 -13.98 -14.44
C ILE A 461 5.23 -14.45 -13.04
N ASN A 462 4.50 -15.56 -12.95
CA ASN A 462 4.09 -16.11 -11.66
C ASN A 462 5.28 -16.68 -10.88
N GLU A 463 6.23 -17.34 -11.54
CA GLU A 463 7.44 -17.85 -10.91
C GLU A 463 8.32 -16.71 -10.38
N THR A 464 8.53 -15.66 -11.17
CA THR A 464 9.27 -14.46 -10.70
C THR A 464 8.57 -13.77 -9.52
N ARG A 465 7.23 -13.67 -9.54
CA ARG A 465 6.44 -13.17 -8.40
C ARG A 465 6.59 -14.06 -7.16
N GLN A 466 6.55 -15.38 -7.33
CA GLN A 466 6.69 -16.34 -6.23
C GLN A 466 8.08 -16.27 -5.59
N ASN A 467 9.13 -16.14 -6.41
CA ASN A 467 10.49 -15.93 -5.94
C ASN A 467 10.62 -14.62 -5.17
N ARG A 468 9.99 -13.53 -5.66
CA ARG A 468 9.99 -12.26 -4.94
C ARG A 468 9.22 -12.33 -3.61
N ILE A 469 8.10 -13.06 -3.56
CA ILE A 469 7.37 -13.31 -2.32
C ILE A 469 8.24 -14.07 -1.32
N ALA A 470 8.94 -15.12 -1.76
CA ALA A 470 9.84 -15.88 -0.91
C ALA A 470 11.00 -15.02 -0.35
N GLU A 471 11.58 -14.16 -1.18
CA GLU A 471 12.62 -13.21 -0.76
C GLU A 471 12.09 -12.22 0.29
N LEU A 472 10.90 -11.64 0.06
CA LEU A 472 10.26 -10.75 1.03
C LEU A 472 9.90 -11.46 2.34
N GLN A 473 9.45 -12.71 2.28
CA GLN A 473 9.20 -13.53 3.47
C GLN A 473 10.48 -13.78 4.27
N GLN A 474 11.61 -14.05 3.60
CA GLN A 474 12.90 -14.19 4.28
C GLN A 474 13.34 -12.88 4.94
N GLN A 475 13.18 -11.74 4.25
CA GLN A 475 13.51 -10.43 4.83
C GLN A 475 12.66 -10.10 6.06
N ILE A 476 11.36 -10.45 6.05
CA ILE A 476 10.49 -10.30 7.22
C ILE A 476 10.99 -11.18 8.37
N LYS A 477 11.33 -12.44 8.11
CA LYS A 477 11.85 -13.36 9.13
C LYS A 477 13.15 -12.86 9.75
N ASP A 478 14.09 -12.38 8.94
CA ASP A 478 15.36 -11.83 9.43
C ASP A 478 15.13 -10.55 10.25
N ALA A 479 14.13 -9.75 9.90
CA ALA A 479 13.74 -8.56 10.65
C ALA A 479 13.05 -8.91 11.98
N GLU A 480 12.21 -9.96 12.00
CA GLU A 480 11.59 -10.50 13.22
C GLU A 480 12.64 -11.07 14.18
N GLU A 481 13.66 -11.77 13.67
CA GLU A 481 14.76 -12.29 14.49
C GLU A 481 15.56 -11.14 15.12
N LYS A 482 15.94 -10.12 14.33
CA LYS A 482 16.60 -8.91 14.84
C LYS A 482 15.75 -8.16 15.86
N LEU A 483 14.43 -8.08 15.65
CA LEU A 483 13.51 -7.45 16.60
C LEU A 483 13.43 -8.25 17.90
N SER A 484 13.38 -9.59 17.81
CA SER A 484 13.43 -10.48 18.96
C SER A 484 14.71 -10.27 19.76
N ASP A 485 15.87 -10.21 19.11
CA ASP A 485 17.14 -10.04 19.79
C ASP A 485 17.28 -8.65 20.43
N ALA A 486 16.87 -7.59 19.73
CA ALA A 486 16.80 -6.25 20.31
C ALA A 486 15.82 -6.18 21.51
N THR A 487 14.74 -6.96 21.48
CA THR A 487 13.78 -7.05 22.59
C THR A 487 14.39 -7.77 23.80
N LYS A 488 15.19 -8.83 23.58
CA LYS A 488 15.93 -9.50 24.66
C LYS A 488 16.98 -8.58 25.26
N GLU A 489 17.77 -7.89 24.44
CA GLU A 489 18.77 -6.92 24.92
C GLU A 489 18.13 -5.80 25.74
N LEU A 490 16.95 -5.31 25.33
CA LEU A 490 16.20 -4.31 26.09
C LEU A 490 15.69 -4.88 27.43
N ALA A 491 15.22 -6.12 27.45
CA ALA A 491 14.80 -6.79 28.68
C ALA A 491 15.98 -6.99 29.65
N ASP A 492 17.13 -7.46 29.16
CA ASP A 492 18.36 -7.62 29.95
C ASP A 492 18.83 -6.27 30.51
N SER A 493 18.82 -5.21 29.69
CA SER A 493 19.14 -3.85 30.12
C SER A 493 18.19 -3.32 31.20
N MET A 494 16.90 -3.67 31.11
CA MET A 494 15.91 -3.32 32.11
C MET A 494 16.15 -4.07 33.43
N ASP A 495 16.48 -5.36 33.37
CA ASP A 495 16.82 -6.16 34.55
C ASP A 495 18.09 -5.63 35.24
N GLU A 496 19.11 -5.22 34.47
CA GLU A 496 20.29 -4.54 35.01
C GLU A 496 19.93 -3.22 35.69
N LEU A 497 19.04 -2.41 35.09
CA LEU A 497 18.57 -1.16 35.68
C LEU A 497 17.85 -1.41 37.01
N THR A 498 16.95 -2.40 37.07
CA THR A 498 16.25 -2.75 38.33
C THR A 498 17.22 -3.24 39.40
N ARG A 499 18.25 -3.99 39.03
CA ARG A 499 19.31 -4.42 39.95
C ARG A 499 20.09 -3.23 40.50
N LYS A 500 20.42 -2.25 39.65
CA LYS A 500 21.08 -1.00 40.05
C LYS A 500 20.20 -0.14 40.94
N ASP A 501 18.90 -0.04 40.65
CA ASP A 501 17.96 0.69 41.51
C ASP A 501 17.82 0.04 42.89
N ASN A 502 17.79 -1.29 42.95
CA ASN A 502 17.79 -2.04 44.22
C ASN A 502 19.09 -1.81 45.01
N GLU A 503 20.25 -1.80 44.34
CA GLU A 503 21.55 -1.47 44.94
C GLU A 503 21.55 -0.04 45.49
N ILE A 504 21.06 0.94 44.73
CA ILE A 504 20.91 2.33 45.16
C ILE A 504 19.96 2.44 46.36
N ALA A 505 18.84 1.70 46.37
CA ALA A 505 17.90 1.69 47.49
C ALA A 505 18.55 1.11 48.76
N SER A 506 19.30 0.01 48.63
CA SER A 506 20.07 -0.59 49.72
C SER A 506 21.13 0.36 50.27
N LEU A 507 21.92 1.00 49.39
CA LEU A 507 22.93 1.99 49.78
C LEU A 507 22.30 3.21 50.47
N LYS A 508 21.16 3.71 49.97
CA LYS A 508 20.40 4.78 50.63
C LYS A 508 19.94 4.38 52.03
N ALA A 509 19.42 3.16 52.20
CA ALA A 509 19.03 2.64 53.50
C ALA A 509 20.23 2.50 54.46
N ALA A 510 21.39 2.05 53.96
CA ALA A 510 22.62 1.96 54.73
C ALA A 510 23.15 3.34 55.16
N ILE A 511 23.11 4.34 54.26
CA ILE A 511 23.47 5.72 54.58
C ILE A 511 22.52 6.29 55.64
N GLN A 512 21.21 6.06 55.49
CA GLN A 512 20.22 6.51 56.47
C GLN A 512 20.45 5.87 57.85
N ASN A 513 20.75 4.57 57.91
CA ASN A 513 21.08 3.89 59.16
C ASN A 513 22.35 4.47 59.79
N ASN A 514 23.44 4.62 59.02
CA ASN A 514 24.66 5.25 59.52
C ASN A 514 24.42 6.67 60.02
N MET A 515 23.61 7.47 59.31
CA MET A 515 23.26 8.82 59.73
C MET A 515 22.44 8.82 61.03
N GLN A 516 21.52 7.86 61.21
CA GLN A 516 20.78 7.68 62.47
C GLN A 516 21.71 7.26 63.62
N LEU A 517 22.65 6.34 63.38
CA LEU A 517 23.64 5.92 64.37
C LEU A 517 24.55 7.08 64.76
N GLN A 518 25.02 7.87 63.78
CA GLN A 518 25.81 9.06 64.03
C GLN A 518 25.01 10.08 64.83
N ALA A 519 23.76 10.39 64.44
CA ALA A 519 22.88 11.29 65.19
C ALA A 519 22.62 10.80 66.62
N ALA A 520 22.44 9.49 66.83
CA ALA A 520 22.29 8.90 68.16
C ALA A 520 23.58 9.03 68.98
N SER A 521 24.74 8.78 68.38
CA SER A 521 26.04 8.94 69.04
C SER A 521 26.32 10.40 69.41
N GLU A 522 25.97 11.34 68.52
CA GLU A 522 26.09 12.77 68.79
C GLU A 522 25.12 13.24 69.86
N ALA A 523 23.89 12.70 69.91
CA ALA A 523 22.94 12.96 70.98
C ALA A 523 23.48 12.49 72.34
N LEU A 524 24.06 11.29 72.40
CA LEU A 524 24.72 10.78 73.62
C LEU A 524 25.91 11.66 74.03
N LEU A 525 26.74 12.10 73.08
CA LEU A 525 27.83 13.03 73.35
C LEU A 525 27.33 14.38 73.87
N ARG A 526 26.22 14.91 73.32
CA ARG A 526 25.60 16.14 73.80
C ARG A 526 25.05 15.98 75.23
N GLU A 527 24.41 14.85 75.53
CA GLU A 527 23.94 14.54 76.89
C GLU A 527 25.11 14.44 77.88
N GLU A 528 26.21 13.79 77.50
CA GLU A 528 27.42 13.70 78.34
C GLU A 528 28.08 15.09 78.52
N ILE A 529 28.13 15.92 77.48
CA ILE A 529 28.60 17.31 77.59
C ILE A 529 27.68 18.13 78.51
N GLU A 530 26.36 17.96 78.44
CA GLU A 530 25.43 18.61 79.36
C GLU A 530 25.60 18.13 80.80
N ARG A 531 25.86 16.83 81.00
CA ARG A 531 26.18 16.25 82.31
C ARG A 531 27.47 16.83 82.89
N LEU A 532 28.51 16.96 82.07
CA LEU A 532 29.78 17.59 82.44
C LEU A 532 29.64 19.09 82.68
N ARG A 533 28.70 19.78 82.01
CA ARG A 533 28.38 21.20 82.26
C ARG A 533 27.55 21.43 83.52
N LYS A 534 26.73 20.47 83.95
CA LYS A 534 25.89 20.57 85.16
C LYS A 534 26.62 20.24 86.47
N SER A 535 27.85 19.75 86.39
CA SER A 535 28.70 19.48 87.55
C SER A 535 29.72 20.62 87.74
N PRO A 536 29.59 21.46 88.78
CA PRO A 536 30.71 22.30 89.20
C PRO A 536 31.67 21.49 90.08
N GLU A 537 32.94 21.53 89.69
CA GLU A 537 34.10 21.75 90.56
C GLU A 537 34.90 20.58 91.19
N THR A 538 36.23 20.79 91.15
CA THR A 538 37.31 20.36 92.05
C THR A 538 38.10 19.05 91.81
N THR A 539 39.33 19.26 91.29
CA THR A 539 40.64 18.70 91.73
C THR A 539 40.84 17.19 91.90
N THR A 540 41.87 16.63 91.25
CA THR A 540 43.22 16.52 91.84
C THR A 540 44.22 15.87 90.87
N ARG A 541 45.48 16.25 91.07
CA ARG A 541 46.65 16.01 90.25
C ARG A 541 47.54 15.02 91.01
N THR A 542 47.82 13.83 90.47
CA THR A 542 48.87 12.95 91.01
C THR A 542 49.67 12.26 89.91
N LYS A 543 50.99 12.55 89.89
CA LYS A 543 52.04 11.89 89.10
C LYS A 543 52.73 10.80 89.95
N ARG A 544 53.12 9.67 89.32
CA ARG A 544 54.34 8.83 89.51
C ARG A 544 54.15 7.53 88.67
N LYS A 545 54.89 7.24 87.57
CA LYS A 545 56.25 6.62 87.43
C LYS A 545 56.41 5.37 88.34
N ARG A 546 56.84 4.14 87.95
CA ARG A 546 57.67 3.59 86.84
C ARG A 546 57.43 2.07 86.50
N ALA A 547 57.65 1.70 85.22
CA ALA A 547 58.46 0.61 84.58
C ALA A 547 58.36 -0.92 84.89
N ALA A 548 58.29 -1.70 83.78
CA ALA A 548 59.02 -2.94 83.36
C ALA A 548 58.03 -3.95 82.70
N LYS A 549 58.19 -4.52 81.49
CA LYS A 549 59.37 -4.94 80.71
C LYS A 549 59.13 -4.78 79.20
N ILE A 550 60.17 -4.29 78.53
CA ILE A 550 60.44 -4.41 77.09
C ILE A 550 61.34 -5.64 76.92
N SER A 551 61.02 -6.46 75.93
CA SER A 551 61.97 -7.12 75.03
C SER A 551 61.11 -7.95 74.05
N SER A 552 61.24 -7.86 72.74
CA SER A 552 62.24 -7.16 71.93
C SER A 552 62.00 -7.51 70.45
N ILE A 553 62.52 -6.62 69.61
CA ILE A 553 62.94 -6.81 68.20
C ILE A 553 61.78 -6.65 67.21
N ASP A 554 61.62 -5.50 66.55
CA ASP A 554 62.58 -4.77 65.68
C ASP A 554 62.78 -5.46 64.32
N GLU A 555 62.92 -4.58 63.34
CA GLU A 555 63.28 -4.77 61.94
C GLU A 555 62.21 -5.07 60.88
N SER A 556 62.37 -4.28 59.81
CA SER A 556 61.80 -4.34 58.45
C SER A 556 60.32 -4.01 58.27
N LEU A 557 60.00 -2.74 58.46
CA LEU A 557 59.40 -1.96 57.36
C LEU A 557 60.42 -1.95 56.21
N ASP A 558 60.17 -2.81 55.24
CA ASP A 558 60.57 -2.74 53.82
C ASP A 558 60.73 -4.18 53.32
N ASP A 559 59.67 -4.70 52.71
CA ASP A 559 59.80 -5.38 51.43
C ASP A 559 58.40 -5.59 50.84
N THR A 560 58.10 -4.71 49.89
CA THR A 560 57.30 -4.93 48.70
C THR A 560 57.00 -6.40 48.40
N ASN A 561 55.81 -6.87 48.78
CA ASN A 561 55.23 -8.10 48.24
C ASN A 561 53.69 -8.04 48.17
N TRP A 562 53.18 -6.89 47.72
CA TRP A 562 51.78 -6.65 47.38
C TRP A 562 51.43 -7.04 45.93
N LEU A 563 52.36 -7.68 45.22
CA LEU A 563 52.11 -8.36 43.96
C LEU A 563 52.51 -9.82 44.14
N VAL A 564 51.53 -10.70 44.27
CA VAL A 564 51.42 -12.00 43.57
C VAL A 564 50.28 -12.80 44.21
N SER A 565 49.30 -13.12 43.38
CA SER A 565 48.21 -14.05 43.63
C SER A 565 48.75 -15.46 43.90
N THR A 566 48.34 -16.08 45.01
CA THR A 566 48.35 -17.55 45.13
C THR A 566 47.04 -18.05 45.76
N PRO A 567 46.31 -18.97 45.07
CA PRO A 567 45.02 -19.52 45.49
C PRO A 567 45.19 -20.76 46.39
N PRO A 568 44.13 -21.23 47.09
CA PRO A 568 44.23 -22.39 47.97
C PRO A 568 44.30 -23.72 47.19
N GLU A 569 45.26 -24.58 47.53
CA GLU A 569 45.44 -25.93 46.99
C GLU A 569 44.56 -26.99 47.70
N GLY A 570 44.01 -27.92 46.91
CA GLY A 570 43.82 -29.29 47.36
C GLY A 570 42.63 -30.07 46.80
N THR A 571 42.61 -30.42 45.50
CA THR A 571 42.38 -31.81 45.04
C THR A 571 42.79 -32.02 43.57
N ASN A 572 43.77 -32.91 43.40
CA ASN A 572 44.36 -33.54 42.19
C ASN A 572 43.31 -34.29 41.30
N ALA A 573 43.47 -34.60 40.00
CA ALA A 573 44.58 -34.53 39.03
C ALA A 573 44.12 -34.82 37.57
N ARG A 574 44.82 -34.18 36.60
CA ARG A 574 45.24 -34.63 35.22
C ARG A 574 44.21 -34.93 34.10
N PRO A 575 44.65 -34.95 32.81
CA PRO A 575 45.68 -34.16 32.12
C PRO A 575 45.22 -33.66 30.71
N GLY A 576 45.86 -32.62 30.17
CA GLY A 576 45.74 -32.28 28.75
C GLY A 576 45.94 -30.80 28.52
N GLY A 577 47.13 -30.42 28.07
CA GLY A 577 47.50 -29.01 27.90
C GLY A 577 46.78 -28.33 26.76
N MET A 578 46.68 -27.01 26.85
CA MET A 578 46.73 -26.09 25.72
C MET A 578 46.91 -24.67 26.25
N SER A 579 47.57 -23.89 25.42
CA SER A 579 48.16 -22.57 25.65
C SER A 579 47.18 -21.49 26.10
N ASP A 580 47.73 -20.59 26.91
CA ASP A 580 47.32 -19.22 27.22
C ASP A 580 46.77 -18.47 25.98
N SER A 581 45.45 -18.25 25.92
CA SER A 581 44.75 -17.45 24.89
C SER A 581 43.31 -17.11 25.29
N GLU A 582 43.05 -16.74 26.55
CA GLU A 582 41.71 -16.28 26.99
C GLU A 582 41.72 -14.81 27.45
N PHE A 583 42.55 -14.02 26.78
CA PHE A 583 42.40 -12.57 26.68
C PHE A 583 42.07 -12.23 25.23
N GLY A 584 40.80 -12.39 24.86
CA GLY A 584 40.29 -12.11 23.52
C GLY A 584 39.87 -10.66 23.36
N TYR A 585 40.81 -9.71 23.38
CA TYR A 585 40.57 -8.43 22.71
C TYR A 585 40.58 -8.69 21.20
N GLN A 586 39.42 -8.57 20.56
CA GLN A 586 39.33 -8.44 19.11
C GLN A 586 39.32 -6.95 18.77
N GLU A 587 40.36 -6.49 18.09
CA GLU A 587 40.41 -5.15 17.50
C GLU A 587 39.23 -5.02 16.51
N PRO A 588 38.42 -3.94 16.57
CA PRO A 588 37.35 -3.73 15.60
C PRO A 588 37.91 -3.71 14.18
N HIS A 589 37.27 -4.43 13.26
CA HIS A 589 37.61 -4.39 11.84
C HIS A 589 37.60 -2.94 11.34
N HIS A 590 38.78 -2.42 10.98
CA HIS A 590 38.87 -1.24 10.13
C HIS A 590 38.16 -1.58 8.82
N ARG A 591 37.12 -0.81 8.47
CA ARG A 591 36.59 -0.83 7.10
C ARG A 591 37.69 -0.30 6.20
N ASP A 592 38.10 -1.09 5.21
CA ASP A 592 38.87 -0.60 4.09
C ASP A 592 38.09 0.55 3.45
N GLU A 593 38.71 1.73 3.42
CA GLU A 593 38.22 2.85 2.63
C GLU A 593 38.09 2.38 1.17
N PRO A 594 36.94 2.58 0.51
CA PRO A 594 36.86 2.37 -0.92
C PRO A 594 37.75 3.42 -1.59
N ASN A 595 38.95 3.00 -1.94
CA ASN A 595 39.90 3.78 -2.72
C ASN A 595 39.35 3.90 -4.15
N ASN A 596 38.42 4.83 -4.35
CA ASN A 596 37.89 5.19 -5.64
C ASN A 596 38.81 6.26 -6.24
N PRO A 597 39.62 5.95 -7.29
CA PRO A 597 40.54 6.91 -7.89
C PRO A 597 39.85 8.09 -8.61
N ALA A 598 38.51 8.18 -8.57
CA ALA A 598 37.74 9.27 -9.18
C ALA A 598 37.57 10.52 -8.30
N GLN A 599 38.01 10.55 -7.03
CA GLN A 599 37.89 11.75 -6.18
C GLN A 599 39.10 12.69 -6.19
N MET A 600 40.06 12.45 -7.09
CA MET A 600 41.19 13.37 -7.37
C MET A 600 41.04 14.03 -8.75
N SER A 601 39.85 14.50 -9.09
CA SER A 601 39.68 15.54 -10.11
C SER A 601 39.08 16.79 -9.46
N LEU A 602 39.96 17.70 -9.09
CA LEU A 602 39.65 19.09 -8.79
C LEU A 602 38.99 19.75 -10.01
N TRP A 603 37.70 20.09 -9.89
CA TRP A 603 37.03 21.25 -10.50
C TRP A 603 35.90 21.69 -9.59
#